data_AF-A0A392R6Q6-F1
#
_entry.id   AF-A0A392R6Q6-F1
#
_cell.length_a   1.000
_cell.length_b   1.000
_cell.length_c   1.000
_cell.angle_alpha   90.00
_cell.angle_beta   90.00
_cell.angle_gamma   90.00
#
_symmetry.space_group_name_H-M   'P 1'
#
loop_
_entity.id
_entity.type
_entity.pdbx_description
1 polymer ?
#
loop_
_entity_poly.entity_id
_entity_poly.type
_entity_poly.pdbx_seq_one_letter_code
_entity_poly.pdbx_strand_id
1 'polypeptide(L)' 'MGTSVEGKINGKGKLKLLNHGETYEMNSANLLYRILPVPGVDWVGTVNLRCLETGLVAELSYKSSPSFLGLGGNHK' A
#
# COMPACT_ATOMS: atom_id res chain seq x y z
N MET A 1 11.30 -13.28 19.36
CA MET A 1 11.47 -11.82 19.35
C MET A 1 10.75 -11.29 18.11
N GLY A 2 9.94 -10.23 18.22
CA GLY A 2 9.27 -9.65 17.05
C GLY A 2 10.28 -8.97 16.13
N THR A 3 10.16 -9.18 14.82
CA THR A 3 11.08 -8.63 13.81
C THR A 3 10.47 -7.45 13.02
N SER A 4 9.19 -7.18 13.22
CA SER A 4 8.44 -6.11 12.55
C SER A 4 7.26 -5.63 13.39
N VAL A 5 6.76 -4.44 13.04
CA VAL A 5 5.55 -3.82 13.58
C VAL A 5 4.63 -3.46 12.41
N GLU A 6 3.37 -3.83 12.51
CA GLU A 6 2.36 -3.41 11.53
C GLU A 6 1.54 -2.24 12.10
N GLY A 7 1.53 -1.14 11.36
CA GLY A 7 0.70 0.03 11.62
C GLY A 7 -0.56 0.00 10.76
N LYS A 8 -1.72 -0.12 11.40
CA LYS A 8 -3.01 -0.02 10.70
C LYS A 8 -3.40 1.44 10.50
N ILE A 9 -3.66 1.82 9.26
CA ILE A 9 -4.19 3.16 8.95
C ILE A 9 -5.71 3.08 8.91
N ASN A 10 -6.34 3.73 9.89
CA ASN A 10 -7.80 3.82 9.98
C ASN A 10 -8.25 5.10 9.27
N GLY A 11 -8.80 4.96 8.07
CA GLY A 11 -9.30 6.08 7.29
C GLY A 11 -9.63 5.67 5.87
N LYS A 12 -10.52 6.43 5.24
CA LYS A 12 -10.78 6.34 3.80
C LYS A 12 -10.14 7.53 3.09
N GLY A 13 -9.36 7.24 2.05
CA GLY A 13 -8.85 8.25 1.14
C GLY A 13 -9.93 8.72 0.17
N LYS A 14 -9.87 10.00 -0.21
CA LYS A 14 -10.69 10.57 -1.28
C LYS A 14 -9.80 11.25 -2.31
N LEU A 15 -9.96 10.88 -3.58
CA LEU A 15 -9.26 11.49 -4.71
C LEU A 15 -10.30 12.10 -5.65
N LYS A 16 -10.13 13.38 -6.01
CA LYS A 16 -11.00 14.07 -6.98
C LYS A 16 -10.24 14.35 -8.26
N LEU A 17 -10.71 13.80 -9.38
CA LEU A 17 -10.21 14.11 -10.71
C LEU A 17 -11.07 15.24 -11.30
N LEU A 18 -10.71 16.49 -10.98
CA LEU A 18 -11.53 17.66 -11.29
C LEU A 18 -11.86 17.81 -12.79
N ASN A 19 -10.90 17.50 -13.67
CA ASN A 19 -11.09 17.58 -15.12
C ASN A 19 -12.10 16.56 -15.67
N HIS A 20 -12.35 15.49 -14.93
CA HIS A 20 -13.28 14.42 -15.32
C HIS A 20 -14.56 14.43 -14.47
N GLY A 21 -14.65 15.31 -13.47
CA GLY A 21 -15.78 15.35 -12.54
C GLY A 21 -15.91 14.11 -11.67
N GLU A 22 -14.85 13.35 -11.46
CA GLU A 22 -14.88 12.07 -10.75
C GLU A 22 -14.34 12.17 -9.32
N THR A 23 -14.95 11.43 -8.42
CA THR A 23 -14.57 11.26 -7.02
C THR A 23 -14.36 9.79 -6.72
N TYR A 24 -13.16 9.45 -6.27
CA TYR A 24 -12.79 8.10 -5.88
C TYR A 24 -12.71 7.99 -4.37
N GLU A 25 -13.41 7.01 -3.79
CA GLU A 25 -13.17 6.56 -2.41
C GLU A 25 -12.25 5.34 -2.40
N MET A 26 -11.32 5.33 -1.45
CA MET A 26 -10.39 4.22 -1.26
C MET A 26 -10.20 3.90 0.22
N ASN A 27 -10.02 2.62 0.57
CA ASN A 27 -9.48 2.25 1.87
C ASN A 27 -7.95 2.52 1.90
N SER A 28 -7.34 2.38 3.07
CA SER A 28 -5.90 2.58 3.24
C SER A 28 -5.16 1.24 3.32
N ALA A 29 -3.98 1.17 2.72
CA ALA A 29 -3.03 0.08 2.98
C ALA A 29 -2.45 0.21 4.41
N ASN A 30 -1.91 -0.89 4.93
CA ASN A 30 -1.19 -0.88 6.21
C ASN A 30 0.30 -0.63 5.98
N LEU A 31 0.97 -0.12 7.01
CA LEU A 31 2.41 0.06 7.02
C LEU A 31 3.07 -1.10 7.74
N LEU A 32 4.05 -1.74 7.11
CA LEU A 32 4.89 -2.74 7.74
C LEU A 32 6.28 -2.15 7.98
N TYR A 33 6.59 -1.88 9.25
CA TYR A 33 7.93 -1.49 9.66
C TYR A 33 8.72 -2.73 10.04
N ARG A 34 9.77 -3.06 9.27
CA ARG A 34 10.72 -4.13 9.61
C ARG A 34 11.87 -3.56 10.43
N ILE A 35 12.26 -4.28 11.48
CA ILE A 35 13.38 -3.92 12.36
C ILE A 35 14.63 -4.74 12.01
N LEU A 36 14.47 -6.02 11.65
CA LEU A 36 15.56 -6.97 11.38
C LEU A 36 15.35 -7.74 10.07
N PRO A 37 16.42 -8.18 9.39
CA PRO A 37 17.83 -7.84 9.62
C PRO A 37 18.22 -6.45 9.05
N VAL A 38 17.45 -5.97 8.07
CA VAL A 38 17.62 -4.64 7.47
C VAL A 38 16.34 -3.85 7.73
N PRO A 39 16.41 -2.72 8.46
CA PRO A 39 15.25 -1.87 8.66
C PRO A 39 14.64 -1.41 7.34
N GLY A 40 13.31 -1.37 7.29
CA GLY A 40 12.60 -0.98 6.08
C GLY A 40 11.13 -0.71 6.34
N VAL A 41 10.50 0.00 5.41
CA VAL A 41 9.07 0.31 5.46
C VAL A 41 8.44 -0.12 4.16
N ASP A 42 7.45 -0.99 4.26
CA ASP A 42 6.64 -1.40 3.13
C ASP A 42 5.17 -1.02 3.36
N TRP A 43 4.46 -0.86 2.26
CA TRP A 43 3.01 -0.96 2.25
C TRP A 43 2.60 -2.42 2.15
N VAL A 44 1.58 -2.82 2.90
CA VAL A 44 1.03 -4.18 2.86
C VAL A 44 -0.50 -4.15 2.83
N GLY A 45 -1.07 -5.17 2.21
CA GLY A 45 -2.52 -5.34 2.10
C GLY A 45 -3.09 -4.81 0.78
N THR A 46 -4.42 -4.80 0.72
CA THR A 46 -5.17 -4.53 -0.51
C THR A 46 -5.97 -3.24 -0.39
N VAL A 47 -5.80 -2.37 -1.37
CA VAL A 47 -6.55 -1.12 -1.54
C VAL A 47 -7.58 -1.30 -2.65
N ASN A 48 -8.82 -1.01 -2.34
CA ASN A 48 -9.93 -0.94 -3.28
C ASN A 48 -10.24 0.52 -3.56
N LEU A 49 -10.29 0.90 -4.84
CA LEU A 49 -10.71 2.21 -5.30
C LEU A 49 -12.07 2.08 -5.99
N ARG A 50 -12.98 3.00 -5.70
CA ARG A 50 -14.28 3.07 -6.37
C ARG A 50 -14.59 4.50 -6.79
N CYS A 51 -14.87 4.70 -8.08
CA CYS A 51 -15.46 5.94 -8.57
C CYS A 51 -16.92 6.01 -8.10
N LEU A 52 -17.32 7.11 -7.47
CA LEU A 52 -18.66 7.27 -6.93
C LEU A 52 -19.68 7.59 -8.03
N GLU A 53 -19.23 8.21 -9.11
CA GLU A 53 -20.08 8.67 -10.21
C GLU A 53 -20.31 7.55 -11.24
N THR A 54 -19.27 6.79 -11.61
CA THR A 54 -19.35 5.76 -12.67
C THR A 54 -19.45 4.34 -12.12
N GLY A 55 -19.12 4.13 -10.84
CA GLY A 55 -19.08 2.81 -10.23
C GLY A 55 -17.88 1.95 -10.66
N LEU A 56 -16.94 2.51 -11.44
CA LEU A 56 -15.69 1.83 -11.78
C LEU A 56 -14.92 1.43 -10.51
N VAL A 57 -14.38 0.21 -10.51
CA VAL A 57 -13.62 -0.34 -9.38
C VAL A 57 -12.24 -0.79 -9.86
N ALA A 58 -11.24 -0.54 -9.03
CA ALA A 58 -9.91 -1.08 -9.19
C ALA A 58 -9.40 -1.64 -7.86
N GLU A 59 -8.59 -2.69 -7.93
CA GLU A 59 -7.91 -3.28 -6.78
C GLU A 59 -6.40 -3.12 -6.95
N LEU A 60 -5.73 -2.67 -5.89
CA LEU A 60 -4.29 -2.55 -5.78
C LEU A 60 -3.81 -3.39 -4.60
N SER A 61 -3.06 -4.45 -4.88
CA SER A 61 -2.52 -5.34 -3.85
C SER A 61 -1.02 -5.10 -3.64
N TYR A 62 -0.65 -4.58 -2.47
CA TYR A 62 0.75 -4.37 -2.09
C TYR A 62 1.35 -5.67 -1.57
N LYS A 63 2.39 -6.15 -2.25
CA LYS A 63 3.20 -7.29 -1.80
C LYS A 63 4.45 -6.76 -1.14
N SER A 64 4.69 -7.11 0.12
CA SER A 64 6.02 -6.93 0.72
C SER A 64 6.97 -7.93 0.06
N SER A 65 8.08 -7.45 -0.50
CA SER A 65 9.13 -8.36 -0.96
C SER A 65 9.86 -8.92 0.27
N PRO A 66 9.96 -10.24 0.45
CA PRO A 66 10.77 -10.82 1.50
C PRO A 66 12.23 -10.77 1.04
N SER A 67 12.84 -9.59 0.95
CA SER A 67 14.29 -9.48 0.78
C SER A 67 14.94 -9.80 2.12
N PHE A 68 14.92 -11.09 2.49
CA PHE A 68 15.40 -11.60 3.77
C PHE A 68 16.92 -11.82 3.80
N LEU A 69 17.61 -11.58 2.69
CA LEU A 69 19.07 -11.56 2.61
C LEU A 69 19.46 -10.47 1.63
N GLY A 70 20.39 -9.59 2.01
CA GLY A 70 21.04 -8.61 1.14
C GLY A 70 21.93 -9.24 0.06
N LEU A 71 21.44 -10.27 -0.63
CA LEU A 71 22.03 -10.89 -1.80
C LEU A 71 21.01 -10.81 -2.95
N GLY A 72 20.85 -9.60 -3.49
CA GLY A 72 20.17 -9.34 -4.76
C GLY A 72 21.02 -8.33 -5.51
N GLY A 73 21.67 -8.79 -6.59
CA GLY A 73 22.75 -8.09 -7.27
C GLY A 73 22.34 -6.78 -7.96
N ASN A 74 23.38 -6.01 -8.26
CA ASN A 74 23.40 -4.85 -9.14
C ASN A 74 22.52 -5.05 -10.39
N HIS A 75 21.40 -4.34 -10.49
CA HIS A 75 20.74 -4.10 -11.78
C HIS A 75 21.24 -2.75 -12.32
N LYS A 76 22.06 -2.85 -13.37
CA LYS A 76 22.33 -1.74 -14.30
C LYS A 76 21.05 -1.30 -14.99
#